data_AF-W0JB48-F1
#
_entry.id   AF-W0JB48-F1
#
_cell.length_a   1.000
_cell.length_b   1.000
_cell.length_c   1.000
_cell.angle_alpha   90.00
_cell.angle_beta   90.00
_cell.angle_gamma   90.00
#
_symmetry.space_group_name_H-M   'P 1'
#
loop_
_entity.id
_entity.type
_entity.pdbx_description
1 polymer ?
#
loop_
_entity_poly.entity_id
_entity_poly.type
_entity_poly.pdbx_seq_one_letter_code
_entity_poly.pdbx_strand_id
1 'polypeptide(L)'
;MTIGGTQGTGRLSITGYTLTMGSTSSISLGVGANAQEGTLEVNAGGSVIAGGLIQLGYAGTLTVNSGGTVSSTNDLYVGNTASGTGYVTVDGGSLTMNTITLGRQANASGYLEVSNGGSVTANTLTLGSGSTYTGYLYIGGRTTTKAAGTLNVATVAASGNNSELHFNHTNTDYRFVTKDGGVIAITGKVKLRQDAGTTILEAASTYTGGTQISGGTLLVDNADSDTSGTGTGAVEVQAGGALGGAGRISGAVTVHGTLQDARNTSILNFANDVTLASDATVSLALGGQTRGEDYWSFTVAAGKTLTLGGTLNVSFLEDLVLTDGQSVSFTLFSAETAGSFSSVALPYTWKGSSLDWDTTQLASAGVLSVIASAVVPEPRATGILIGLAAIAGLLAVRKIRAARSR
;
A
#
# COMPACT_ATOMS: atom_id res chain seq x y z
N MET A 1 36.11 20.07 2.29
CA MET A 1 36.65 18.89 1.58
C MET A 1 35.93 18.74 0.27
N THR A 2 36.66 18.51 -0.83
CA THR A 2 36.07 18.24 -2.14
C THR A 2 36.53 16.88 -2.63
N ILE A 3 35.59 16.05 -3.06
CA ILE A 3 35.84 14.73 -3.64
C ILE A 3 35.21 14.75 -5.03
N GLY A 4 36.01 14.62 -6.08
CA GLY A 4 35.53 14.78 -7.46
C GLY A 4 35.14 16.21 -7.79
N GLY A 5 36.14 17.08 -8.02
CA GLY A 5 35.91 18.46 -8.47
C GLY A 5 35.65 18.57 -9.98
N THR A 6 35.80 19.77 -10.54
CA THR A 6 35.68 20.03 -11.99
C THR A 6 36.50 19.03 -12.82
N GLN A 7 35.82 18.28 -13.70
CA GLN A 7 36.41 17.22 -14.54
C GLN A 7 37.14 16.08 -13.79
N GLY A 8 37.03 16.03 -12.45
CA GLY A 8 37.76 15.08 -11.62
C GLY A 8 36.91 13.90 -11.18
N THR A 9 37.61 12.82 -10.84
CA THR A 9 37.08 11.67 -10.11
C THR A 9 37.69 11.64 -8.71
N GLY A 10 36.92 11.29 -7.69
CA GLY A 10 37.45 11.07 -6.35
C GLY A 10 36.57 10.11 -5.57
N ARG A 11 37.19 9.32 -4.68
CA ARG A 11 36.49 8.39 -3.80
C ARG A 11 37.15 8.37 -2.43
N LEU A 12 36.34 8.47 -1.38
CA LEU A 12 36.74 8.27 0.01
C LEU A 12 35.83 7.22 0.64
N SER A 13 36.44 6.27 1.36
CA SER A 13 35.72 5.29 2.18
C SER A 13 36.19 5.40 3.63
N ILE A 14 35.24 5.49 4.56
CA ILE A 14 35.48 5.55 6.01
C ILE A 14 34.94 4.27 6.66
N THR A 15 35.76 3.56 7.42
CA THR A 15 35.40 2.27 8.05
C THR A 15 36.08 2.17 9.41
N GLY A 16 35.31 2.02 10.49
CA GLY A 16 35.84 1.92 11.86
C GLY A 16 36.49 3.19 12.44
N TYR A 17 36.40 4.34 11.74
CA TYR A 17 37.01 5.60 12.15
C TYR A 17 36.02 6.77 12.09
N THR A 18 36.30 7.83 12.85
CA THR A 18 35.55 9.08 12.82
C THR A 18 36.32 10.17 12.07
N LEU A 19 35.70 10.74 11.03
CA LEU A 19 36.13 11.97 10.38
C LEU A 19 35.32 13.14 10.93
N THR A 20 35.95 14.00 11.74
CA THR A 20 35.34 15.24 12.24
C THR A 20 35.89 16.43 11.48
N MET A 21 35.02 17.25 10.91
CA MET A 21 35.39 18.47 10.19
C MET A 21 35.11 19.71 11.02
N GLY A 22 35.92 20.77 10.83
CA GLY A 22 35.73 22.04 11.53
C GLY A 22 34.35 22.67 11.28
N SER A 23 33.91 23.54 12.18
CA SER A 23 32.53 24.08 12.29
C SER A 23 31.95 24.81 11.07
N THR A 24 32.73 25.07 10.03
CA THR A 24 32.28 25.66 8.76
C THR A 24 32.69 24.82 7.54
N SER A 25 33.41 23.73 7.78
CA SER A 25 33.99 22.91 6.73
C SER A 25 32.92 22.04 6.08
N SER A 26 32.65 22.34 4.82
CA SER A 26 31.66 21.62 4.01
C SER A 26 32.26 20.42 3.29
N ILE A 27 31.43 19.41 3.00
CA ILE A 27 31.78 18.28 2.11
C ILE A 27 31.12 18.51 0.77
N SER A 28 31.91 18.51 -0.30
CA SER A 28 31.41 18.64 -1.66
C SER A 28 31.78 17.39 -2.47
N LEU A 29 30.76 16.73 -3.02
CA LEU A 29 30.89 15.48 -3.76
C LEU A 29 30.47 15.71 -5.21
N GLY A 30 31.37 15.49 -6.16
CA GLY A 30 31.05 15.56 -7.59
C GLY A 30 30.60 16.96 -8.01
N VAL A 31 31.22 18.02 -7.48
CA VAL A 31 30.81 19.41 -7.73
C VAL A 31 31.68 20.08 -8.79
N GLY A 32 31.06 20.97 -9.58
CA GLY A 32 31.71 21.68 -10.69
C GLY A 32 31.21 21.22 -12.06
N ALA A 33 31.41 22.05 -13.08
CA ALA A 33 31.00 21.72 -14.45
C ALA A 33 31.72 20.44 -14.93
N ASN A 34 30.96 19.50 -15.47
CA ASN A 34 31.46 18.22 -16.00
C ASN A 34 32.28 17.39 -14.98
N ALA A 35 32.02 17.52 -13.66
CA ALA A 35 32.60 16.61 -12.68
C ALA A 35 32.18 15.17 -13.00
N GLN A 36 33.12 14.22 -12.99
CA GLN A 36 32.85 12.86 -13.46
C GLN A 36 32.35 11.94 -12.33
N GLU A 37 32.98 12.02 -11.15
CA GLU A 37 32.56 11.22 -10.00
C GLU A 37 33.09 11.81 -8.69
N GLY A 38 32.24 11.97 -7.68
CA GLY A 38 32.67 12.26 -6.32
C GLY A 38 31.95 11.38 -5.32
N THR A 39 32.66 10.42 -4.74
CA THR A 39 32.06 9.35 -3.94
C THR A 39 32.53 9.39 -2.50
N LEU A 40 31.60 9.42 -1.55
CA LEU A 40 31.86 9.18 -0.13
C LEU A 40 31.08 7.95 0.32
N GLU A 41 31.79 6.98 0.88
CA GLU A 41 31.21 5.77 1.47
C GLU A 41 31.54 5.71 2.96
N VAL A 42 30.53 5.46 3.78
CA VAL A 42 30.68 5.34 5.23
C VAL A 42 30.15 3.98 5.65
N ASN A 43 31.07 3.10 6.05
CA ASN A 43 30.82 1.70 6.36
C ASN A 43 30.69 1.47 7.86
N ALA A 44 30.50 0.20 8.25
CA ALA A 44 30.41 -0.24 9.63
C ALA A 44 31.48 0.40 10.54
N GLY A 45 31.01 1.02 11.64
CA GLY A 45 31.86 1.71 12.61
C GLY A 45 32.49 3.01 12.11
N GLY A 46 32.26 3.37 10.84
CA GLY A 46 32.67 4.65 10.26
C GLY A 46 31.72 5.77 10.66
N SER A 47 32.26 6.94 10.97
CA SER A 47 31.48 8.12 11.33
C SER A 47 32.01 9.36 10.61
N VAL A 48 31.13 10.17 10.05
CA VAL A 48 31.47 11.48 9.45
C VAL A 48 30.63 12.55 10.14
N ILE A 49 31.31 13.53 10.74
CA ILE A 49 30.68 14.69 11.39
C ILE A 49 31.12 15.93 10.60
N ALA A 50 30.25 16.43 9.73
CA ALA A 50 30.51 17.62 8.93
C ALA A 50 30.10 18.88 9.71
N GLY A 51 31.04 19.80 9.92
CA GLY A 51 30.73 21.07 10.58
C GLY A 51 30.00 22.07 9.70
N GLY A 52 30.11 21.96 8.37
CA GLY A 52 29.33 22.73 7.38
C GLY A 52 28.32 21.86 6.61
N LEU A 53 27.80 22.38 5.50
CA LEU A 53 26.88 21.66 4.63
C LEU A 53 27.52 20.43 3.96
N ILE A 54 26.67 19.49 3.54
CA ILE A 54 27.04 18.40 2.64
C ILE A 54 26.32 18.63 1.31
N GLN A 55 27.05 18.66 0.21
CA GLN A 55 26.49 18.90 -1.12
C GLN A 55 26.97 17.90 -2.16
N LEU A 56 26.03 17.38 -2.93
CA LEU A 56 26.25 16.47 -4.05
C LEU A 56 25.86 17.18 -5.34
N GLY A 57 26.83 17.35 -6.23
CA GLY A 57 26.73 18.16 -7.45
C GLY A 57 26.31 17.37 -8.70
N TYR A 58 27.12 17.49 -9.76
CA TYR A 58 26.89 16.92 -11.08
C TYR A 58 26.90 15.39 -11.11
N ALA A 59 27.80 14.77 -10.34
CA ALA A 59 27.96 13.30 -10.22
C ALA A 59 28.41 12.92 -8.81
N GLY A 60 27.74 13.47 -7.80
CA GLY A 60 28.06 13.23 -6.39
C GLY A 60 27.30 12.03 -5.83
N THR A 61 27.98 11.16 -5.08
CA THR A 61 27.34 10.01 -4.42
C THR A 61 27.76 9.90 -2.95
N LEU A 62 26.79 9.75 -2.06
CA LEU A 62 26.99 9.43 -0.65
C LEU A 62 26.32 8.09 -0.33
N THR A 63 27.09 7.13 0.14
CA THR A 63 26.56 5.85 0.63
C THR A 63 26.87 5.70 2.11
N VAL A 64 25.83 5.50 2.91
CA VAL A 64 25.92 5.20 4.34
C VAL A 64 25.45 3.76 4.53
N ASN A 65 26.41 2.84 4.59
CA ASN A 65 26.15 1.42 4.73
C ASN A 65 25.84 1.05 6.19
N SER A 66 25.49 -0.22 6.40
CA SER A 66 25.12 -0.76 7.70
C SER A 66 26.15 -0.43 8.78
N GLY A 67 25.69 0.19 9.87
CA GLY A 67 26.54 0.61 10.98
C GLY A 67 27.42 1.84 10.73
N GLY A 68 27.32 2.48 9.56
CA GLY A 68 27.94 3.77 9.27
C GLY A 68 27.05 4.94 9.70
N THR A 69 27.66 6.06 10.07
CA THR A 69 26.92 7.26 10.48
C THR A 69 27.43 8.53 9.79
N VAL A 70 26.53 9.37 9.30
CA VAL A 70 26.86 10.70 8.78
C VAL A 70 25.97 11.73 9.47
N SER A 71 26.57 12.80 9.99
CA SER A 71 25.82 13.88 10.61
C SER A 71 26.33 15.27 10.28
N SER A 72 25.40 16.22 10.23
CA SER A 72 25.68 17.65 10.27
C SER A 72 24.52 18.39 10.95
N THR A 73 24.84 19.49 11.63
CA THR A 73 23.82 20.47 12.08
C THR A 73 23.42 21.44 10.97
N ASN A 74 23.95 21.26 9.75
CA ASN A 74 23.61 22.04 8.56
C ASN A 74 22.85 21.17 7.55
N ASP A 75 22.66 21.71 6.36
CA ASP A 75 21.83 21.11 5.33
C ASP A 75 22.59 20.09 4.47
N LEU A 76 21.81 19.16 3.92
CA LEU A 76 22.21 18.28 2.82
C LEU A 76 21.51 18.71 1.54
N TYR A 77 22.29 19.01 0.50
CA TYR A 77 21.78 19.28 -0.84
C TYR A 77 22.21 18.20 -1.83
N VAL A 78 21.24 17.58 -2.49
CA VAL A 78 21.45 16.50 -3.45
C VAL A 78 20.99 16.95 -4.84
N GLY A 79 21.85 16.88 -5.85
CA GLY A 79 21.57 17.53 -7.14
C GLY A 79 21.69 19.05 -7.03
N ASN A 80 22.79 19.54 -6.43
CA ASN A 80 23.08 20.96 -6.23
C ASN A 80 23.92 21.56 -7.37
N THR A 81 23.71 21.12 -8.60
CA THR A 81 24.36 21.68 -9.80
C THR A 81 23.37 21.57 -10.96
N ALA A 82 23.25 22.59 -11.79
CA ALA A 82 22.31 22.58 -12.91
C ALA A 82 22.56 21.40 -13.85
N SER A 83 21.50 20.70 -14.24
CA SER A 83 21.54 19.43 -15.00
C SER A 83 22.35 18.30 -14.33
N GLY A 84 22.74 18.48 -13.07
CA GLY A 84 23.52 17.53 -12.30
C GLY A 84 22.64 16.49 -11.62
N THR A 85 23.22 15.34 -11.31
CA THR A 85 22.55 14.28 -10.56
C THR A 85 23.34 13.90 -9.32
N GLY A 86 22.68 13.97 -8.16
CA GLY A 86 23.22 13.52 -6.89
C GLY A 86 22.51 12.28 -6.35
N TYR A 87 23.26 11.38 -5.71
CA TYR A 87 22.73 10.15 -5.12
C TYR A 87 23.11 10.04 -3.65
N VAL A 88 22.11 9.80 -2.81
CA VAL A 88 22.31 9.40 -1.42
C VAL A 88 21.65 8.05 -1.20
N THR A 89 22.38 7.12 -0.61
CA THR A 89 21.87 5.80 -0.21
C THR A 89 22.18 5.59 1.26
N VAL A 90 21.15 5.35 2.07
CA VAL A 90 21.26 5.00 3.48
C VAL A 90 20.77 3.57 3.64
N ASP A 91 21.70 2.63 3.57
CA ASP A 91 21.44 1.19 3.52
C ASP A 91 21.84 0.53 4.85
N GLY A 92 20.92 0.50 5.80
CA GLY A 92 21.17 0.08 7.19
C GLY A 92 22.02 1.04 8.03
N GLY A 93 22.47 2.16 7.46
CA GLY A 93 23.22 3.21 8.15
C GLY A 93 22.34 4.29 8.78
N SER A 94 22.97 5.37 9.27
CA SER A 94 22.27 6.53 9.84
C SER A 94 22.74 7.86 9.24
N LEU A 95 21.79 8.71 8.85
CA LEU A 95 22.02 10.05 8.31
C LEU A 95 21.21 11.08 9.09
N THR A 96 21.89 12.04 9.71
CA THR A 96 21.24 13.13 10.47
C THR A 96 21.65 14.48 9.91
N MET A 97 20.66 15.29 9.52
CA MET A 97 20.87 16.61 8.93
C MET A 97 19.91 17.63 9.55
N ASN A 98 20.19 18.92 9.37
CA ASN A 98 19.19 19.94 9.69
C ASN A 98 18.02 19.89 8.69
N THR A 99 18.33 20.07 7.40
CA THR A 99 17.36 19.89 6.31
C THR A 99 17.96 19.04 5.19
N ILE A 100 17.10 18.42 4.40
CA ILE A 100 17.48 17.69 3.20
C ILE A 100 16.70 18.26 2.01
N THR A 101 17.40 18.67 0.96
CA THR A 101 16.81 19.09 -0.31
C THR A 101 17.31 18.19 -1.44
N LEU A 102 16.38 17.54 -2.14
CA LEU A 102 16.67 16.73 -3.33
C LEU A 102 16.26 17.51 -4.57
N GLY A 103 17.17 17.75 -5.51
CA GLY A 103 16.91 18.58 -6.70
C GLY A 103 16.78 20.06 -6.34
N ARG A 104 17.91 20.78 -6.33
CA ARG A 104 17.97 22.19 -5.89
C ARG A 104 18.20 23.19 -7.03
N GLN A 105 18.64 22.71 -8.19
CA GLN A 105 19.05 23.55 -9.33
C GLN A 105 18.26 23.19 -10.59
N ALA A 106 18.28 24.09 -11.58
CA ALA A 106 17.59 23.90 -12.86
C ALA A 106 17.94 22.57 -13.50
N ASN A 107 16.91 21.77 -13.82
CA ASN A 107 17.01 20.44 -14.43
C ASN A 107 17.87 19.44 -13.63
N ALA A 108 18.14 19.71 -12.35
CA ALA A 108 18.92 18.82 -11.51
C ALA A 108 18.03 17.76 -10.85
N SER A 109 18.59 16.57 -10.68
CA SER A 109 17.93 15.45 -10.00
C SER A 109 18.67 15.10 -8.71
N GLY A 110 17.91 14.98 -7.61
CA GLY A 110 18.43 14.47 -6.35
C GLY A 110 17.74 13.17 -5.97
N TYR A 111 18.51 12.15 -5.61
CA TYR A 111 18.01 10.84 -5.21
C TYR A 111 18.36 10.55 -3.76
N LEU A 112 17.40 10.07 -2.98
CA LEU A 112 17.60 9.53 -1.64
C LEU A 112 16.96 8.13 -1.57
N GLU A 113 17.75 7.11 -1.33
CA GLU A 113 17.30 5.75 -1.01
C GLU A 113 17.48 5.50 0.49
N VAL A 114 16.43 4.99 1.16
CA VAL A 114 16.44 4.61 2.57
C VAL A 114 15.99 3.15 2.68
N SER A 115 16.95 2.25 2.90
CA SER A 115 16.77 0.81 2.76
C SER A 115 17.41 0.01 3.89
N ASN A 116 17.02 -1.26 4.01
CA ASN A 116 17.56 -2.25 4.94
C ASN A 116 17.66 -1.75 6.38
N GLY A 117 16.61 -1.07 6.85
CA GLY A 117 16.53 -0.50 8.19
C GLY A 117 17.37 0.77 8.39
N GLY A 118 17.89 1.37 7.32
CA GLY A 118 18.59 2.64 7.35
C GLY A 118 17.69 3.75 7.91
N SER A 119 18.29 4.70 8.63
CA SER A 119 17.55 5.78 9.30
C SER A 119 18.00 7.14 8.78
N VAL A 120 17.05 7.96 8.33
CA VAL A 120 17.28 9.35 7.96
C VAL A 120 16.52 10.27 8.90
N THR A 121 17.20 11.23 9.50
CA THR A 121 16.61 12.23 10.40
C THR A 121 16.88 13.64 9.90
N ALA A 122 15.84 14.45 9.75
CA ALA A 122 15.94 15.86 9.41
C ALA A 122 14.72 16.64 9.90
N ASN A 123 14.86 17.96 10.10
CA ASN A 123 13.72 18.82 10.42
C ASN A 123 12.77 18.95 9.24
N THR A 124 13.29 18.93 8.01
CA THR A 124 12.49 19.06 6.77
C THR A 124 13.15 18.29 5.63
N LEU A 125 12.31 17.62 4.82
CA LEU A 125 12.71 17.01 3.55
C LEU A 125 11.91 17.63 2.40
N THR A 126 12.62 18.25 1.45
CA THR A 126 12.03 18.87 0.26
C THR A 126 12.48 18.16 -1.02
N LEU A 127 11.52 17.83 -1.88
CA LEU A 127 11.72 17.19 -3.17
C LEU A 127 11.47 18.20 -4.31
N GLY A 128 12.51 18.56 -5.05
CA GLY A 128 12.46 19.54 -6.12
C GLY A 128 12.11 20.92 -5.59
N SER A 129 13.10 21.78 -5.37
CA SER A 129 12.88 23.13 -4.81
C SER A 129 12.48 24.18 -5.86
N GLY A 130 12.05 23.77 -7.05
CA GLY A 130 11.73 24.64 -8.19
C GLY A 130 11.04 23.87 -9.32
N SER A 131 10.48 24.58 -10.29
CA SER A 131 9.56 24.02 -11.29
C SER A 131 10.16 22.94 -12.20
N THR A 132 11.46 23.02 -12.50
CA THR A 132 12.19 22.04 -13.33
C THR A 132 13.10 21.13 -12.52
N TYR A 133 13.02 21.19 -11.18
CA TYR A 133 13.95 20.52 -10.29
C TYR A 133 13.26 19.25 -9.80
N THR A 134 14.00 18.15 -9.71
CA THR A 134 13.40 16.85 -9.42
C THR A 134 14.03 16.19 -8.22
N GLY A 135 13.21 15.85 -7.23
CA GLY A 135 13.62 15.05 -6.09
C GLY A 135 12.95 13.69 -6.13
N TYR A 136 13.73 12.63 -5.94
CA TYR A 136 13.25 11.26 -5.82
C TYR A 136 13.60 10.70 -4.45
N LEU A 137 12.58 10.35 -3.68
CA LEU A 137 12.73 9.63 -2.41
C LEU A 137 12.28 8.18 -2.60
N TYR A 138 13.11 7.23 -2.21
CA TYR A 138 12.81 5.81 -2.20
C TYR A 138 12.85 5.28 -0.76
N ILE A 139 11.76 4.68 -0.33
CA ILE A 139 11.69 3.85 0.87
C ILE A 139 11.72 2.39 0.42
N GLY A 140 12.74 1.66 0.85
CA GLY A 140 13.15 0.42 0.20
C GLY A 140 14.18 0.71 -0.88
N GLY A 141 14.19 -0.04 -1.98
CA GLY A 141 15.24 0.08 -2.99
C GLY A 141 14.81 0.87 -4.23
N ARG A 142 15.76 1.56 -4.86
CA ARG A 142 15.51 2.34 -6.09
C ARG A 142 15.35 1.48 -7.34
N THR A 143 16.14 0.42 -7.44
CA THR A 143 16.19 -0.45 -8.63
C THR A 143 15.58 -1.83 -8.38
N THR A 144 15.84 -2.40 -7.21
CA THR A 144 15.32 -3.69 -6.76
C THR A 144 14.69 -3.51 -5.38
N THR A 145 13.63 -4.25 -5.08
CA THR A 145 13.01 -4.25 -3.75
C THR A 145 14.04 -4.55 -2.66
N LYS A 146 14.04 -3.76 -1.59
CA LYS A 146 14.83 -3.98 -0.37
C LYS A 146 13.92 -3.86 0.87
N ALA A 147 14.37 -4.26 2.06
CA ALA A 147 13.61 -3.91 3.25
C ALA A 147 13.53 -2.38 3.38
N ALA A 148 12.41 -1.86 3.87
CA ALA A 148 12.22 -0.43 4.05
C ALA A 148 13.19 0.14 5.10
N GLY A 149 13.59 1.40 4.91
CA GLY A 149 14.21 2.22 5.96
C GLY A 149 13.19 3.07 6.72
N THR A 150 13.68 3.81 7.71
CA THR A 150 12.89 4.74 8.54
C THR A 150 13.24 6.18 8.21
N LEU A 151 12.22 7.01 8.03
CA LEU A 151 12.36 8.45 7.84
C LEU A 151 11.82 9.17 9.08
N ASN A 152 12.65 10.00 9.71
CA ASN A 152 12.30 10.82 10.86
C ASN A 152 12.23 12.28 10.42
N VAL A 153 11.15 12.61 9.73
CA VAL A 153 10.79 13.98 9.32
C VAL A 153 9.30 14.19 9.60
N ALA A 154 8.88 15.42 9.87
CA ALA A 154 7.46 15.70 10.07
C ALA A 154 6.66 15.68 8.74
N THR A 155 7.31 16.07 7.64
CA THR A 155 6.64 16.24 6.35
C THR A 155 7.59 15.96 5.19
N VAL A 156 7.06 15.30 4.16
CA VAL A 156 7.68 15.23 2.83
C VAL A 156 6.93 16.19 1.92
N ALA A 157 7.64 17.17 1.36
CA ALA A 157 7.03 18.21 0.53
C ALA A 157 7.73 18.34 -0.82
N ALA A 158 6.97 18.57 -1.88
CA ALA A 158 7.54 18.96 -3.18
C ALA A 158 7.06 20.34 -3.63
N SER A 159 8.00 21.15 -4.14
CA SER A 159 7.70 22.42 -4.80
C SER A 159 7.75 22.32 -6.32
N GLY A 160 8.52 21.37 -6.86
CA GLY A 160 8.64 21.06 -8.29
C GLY A 160 7.56 20.13 -8.81
N ASN A 161 7.35 20.10 -10.13
CA ASN A 161 6.25 19.36 -10.75
C ASN A 161 6.51 17.87 -10.96
N ASN A 162 7.76 17.42 -10.85
CA ASN A 162 8.18 16.07 -11.29
C ASN A 162 8.73 15.21 -10.14
N SER A 163 8.60 15.66 -8.89
CA SER A 163 9.17 14.97 -7.74
C SER A 163 8.34 13.76 -7.32
N GLU A 164 9.02 12.66 -6.99
CA GLU A 164 8.38 11.38 -6.71
C GLU A 164 8.79 10.82 -5.35
N LEU A 165 7.83 10.20 -4.67
CA LEU A 165 8.04 9.35 -3.50
C LEU A 165 7.68 7.92 -3.87
N HIS A 166 8.64 7.01 -3.74
CA HIS A 166 8.49 5.60 -4.06
C HIS A 166 8.52 4.72 -2.81
N PHE A 167 7.54 3.82 -2.72
CA PHE A 167 7.57 2.67 -1.83
C PHE A 167 7.86 1.43 -2.68
N ASN A 168 9.08 0.93 -2.54
CA ASN A 168 9.56 -0.24 -3.26
C ASN A 168 10.28 -1.17 -2.29
N HIS A 169 9.51 -1.79 -1.41
CA HIS A 169 10.03 -2.54 -0.28
C HIS A 169 9.46 -3.95 -0.13
N THR A 170 10.12 -4.78 0.67
CA THR A 170 9.71 -6.17 0.92
C THR A 170 8.76 -6.33 2.11
N ASN A 171 8.52 -5.27 2.89
CA ASN A 171 7.65 -5.32 4.06
C ASN A 171 6.19 -5.60 3.70
N THR A 172 5.50 -6.32 4.60
CA THR A 172 4.09 -6.73 4.47
C THR A 172 3.13 -5.84 5.26
N ASP A 173 3.64 -4.90 6.03
CA ASP A 173 2.91 -4.05 6.98
C ASP A 173 3.65 -2.72 7.27
N TYR A 174 4.35 -2.15 6.29
CA TYR A 174 5.15 -0.95 6.51
C TYR A 174 4.27 0.27 6.77
N ARG A 175 4.34 0.81 7.99
CA ARG A 175 3.71 2.09 8.36
C ARG A 175 4.64 3.24 7.98
N PHE A 176 4.15 4.21 7.20
CA PHE A 176 4.91 5.41 6.88
C PHE A 176 4.85 6.43 8.01
N VAL A 177 5.59 6.14 9.07
CA VAL A 177 5.67 6.91 10.31
C VAL A 177 7.13 7.15 10.71
N THR A 178 7.36 8.13 11.57
CA THR A 178 8.66 8.33 12.22
C THR A 178 8.97 7.17 13.15
N LYS A 179 10.23 7.05 13.57
CA LYS A 179 10.72 6.05 14.51
C LYS A 179 9.90 5.98 15.81
N ASP A 180 9.39 7.12 16.27
CA ASP A 180 8.59 7.23 17.48
C ASP A 180 7.08 7.07 17.23
N GLY A 181 6.70 6.70 16.00
CA GLY A 181 5.30 6.47 15.60
C GLY A 181 4.52 7.72 15.20
N GLY A 182 5.19 8.86 15.02
CA GLY A 182 4.56 10.07 14.51
C GLY A 182 4.21 9.95 13.03
N VAL A 183 3.00 10.36 12.64
CA VAL A 183 2.56 10.29 11.24
C VAL A 183 3.32 11.27 10.36
N ILE A 184 3.65 10.88 9.13
CA ILE A 184 4.38 11.72 8.17
C ILE A 184 3.43 12.19 7.08
N ALA A 185 3.11 13.49 7.07
CA ALA A 185 2.27 14.07 6.02
C ALA A 185 3.04 14.26 4.70
N ILE A 186 2.33 14.09 3.59
CA ILE A 186 2.86 14.36 2.25
C ILE A 186 2.13 15.57 1.66
N THR A 187 2.88 16.55 1.17
CA THR A 187 2.31 17.83 0.72
C THR A 187 2.92 18.32 -0.59
N GLY A 188 2.25 19.27 -1.24
CA GLY A 188 2.73 19.87 -2.48
C GLY A 188 2.61 18.93 -3.68
N LYS A 189 3.48 19.07 -4.68
CA LYS A 189 3.33 18.40 -5.97
C LYS A 189 3.99 17.02 -6.05
N VAL A 190 4.02 16.30 -4.91
CA VAL A 190 4.60 14.95 -4.86
C VAL A 190 3.71 14.00 -5.66
N LYS A 191 4.30 13.21 -6.55
CA LYS A 191 3.68 12.01 -7.10
C LYS A 191 4.08 10.81 -6.25
N LEU A 192 3.10 10.12 -5.68
CA LEU A 192 3.32 8.91 -4.89
C LEU A 192 3.32 7.68 -5.80
N ARG A 193 4.30 6.80 -5.63
CA ARG A 193 4.49 5.56 -6.36
C ARG A 193 4.53 4.39 -5.37
N GLN A 194 3.50 3.54 -5.41
CA GLN A 194 3.55 2.23 -4.76
C GLN A 194 4.01 1.21 -5.80
N ASP A 195 5.22 0.69 -5.63
CA ASP A 195 5.84 -0.22 -6.57
C ASP A 195 5.90 -1.67 -6.03
N ALA A 196 6.05 -1.86 -4.71
CA ALA A 196 6.08 -3.18 -4.08
C ALA A 196 5.83 -3.14 -2.56
N GLY A 197 5.50 -4.30 -1.98
CA GLY A 197 5.22 -4.45 -0.54
C GLY A 197 3.87 -3.85 -0.15
N THR A 198 3.57 -3.86 1.15
CA THR A 198 2.36 -3.24 1.70
C THR A 198 2.73 -2.00 2.50
N THR A 199 2.23 -0.85 2.06
CA THR A 199 2.45 0.45 2.72
C THR A 199 1.16 0.95 3.33
N ILE A 200 1.23 1.46 4.56
CA ILE A 200 0.12 2.04 5.32
C ILE A 200 0.35 3.55 5.46
N LEU A 201 -0.56 4.34 4.90
CA LEU A 201 -0.58 5.79 5.03
C LEU A 201 -1.56 6.22 6.12
N GLU A 202 -1.03 6.74 7.23
CA GLU A 202 -1.83 7.14 8.40
C GLU A 202 -2.00 8.66 8.54
N ALA A 203 -1.19 9.43 7.81
CA ALA A 203 -1.23 10.89 7.86
C ALA A 203 -2.33 11.46 6.98
N ALA A 204 -2.98 12.52 7.46
CA ALA A 204 -3.68 13.45 6.59
C ALA A 204 -2.67 14.15 5.67
N SER A 205 -2.82 13.95 4.37
CA SER A 205 -1.94 14.45 3.32
C SER A 205 -2.67 15.35 2.35
N THR A 206 -1.94 16.26 1.69
CA THR A 206 -2.52 17.30 0.81
C THR A 206 -1.80 17.40 -0.54
N TYR A 207 -1.02 16.39 -0.90
CA TYR A 207 -0.29 16.40 -2.16
C TYR A 207 -1.22 16.33 -3.38
N THR A 208 -0.76 16.89 -4.48
CA THR A 208 -1.55 17.10 -5.70
C THR A 208 -1.01 16.37 -6.92
N GLY A 209 0.20 15.78 -6.83
CA GLY A 209 0.83 15.06 -7.94
C GLY A 209 0.18 13.72 -8.27
N GLY A 210 -0.72 13.23 -7.41
CA GLY A 210 -1.44 11.97 -7.57
C GLY A 210 -0.69 10.77 -7.03
N THR A 211 -1.39 9.63 -7.08
CA THR A 211 -0.94 8.35 -6.53
C THR A 211 -1.04 7.30 -7.62
N GLN A 212 0.04 6.57 -7.88
CA GLN A 212 0.01 5.45 -8.81
C GLN A 212 0.50 4.19 -8.08
N ILE A 213 -0.32 3.16 -8.12
CA ILE A 213 -0.08 1.87 -7.46
C ILE A 213 0.13 0.84 -8.56
N SER A 214 1.40 0.55 -8.85
CA SER A 214 1.80 -0.35 -9.93
C SER A 214 2.04 -1.78 -9.45
N GLY A 215 2.37 -1.94 -8.17
CA GLY A 215 2.64 -3.22 -7.53
C GLY A 215 2.40 -3.15 -6.03
N GLY A 216 2.31 -4.31 -5.36
CA GLY A 216 2.06 -4.36 -3.92
C GLY A 216 0.69 -3.81 -3.51
N THR A 217 0.57 -3.39 -2.25
CA THR A 217 -0.67 -2.88 -1.66
C THR A 217 -0.45 -1.52 -1.01
N LEU A 218 -1.32 -0.55 -1.30
CA LEU A 218 -1.43 0.68 -0.53
C LEU A 218 -2.68 0.63 0.36
N LEU A 219 -2.50 0.73 1.67
CA LEU A 219 -3.57 0.86 2.65
C LEU A 219 -3.67 2.33 3.10
N VAL A 220 -4.83 2.93 2.88
CA VAL A 220 -5.11 4.32 3.29
C VAL A 220 -5.84 4.28 4.63
N ASP A 221 -5.16 4.65 5.71
CA ASP A 221 -5.63 4.52 7.10
C ASP A 221 -5.54 5.85 7.87
N ASN A 222 -5.66 6.99 7.17
CA ASN A 222 -5.74 8.26 7.85
C ASN A 222 -6.99 8.32 8.73
N ALA A 223 -6.80 8.59 10.03
CA ALA A 223 -7.85 8.43 11.05
C ALA A 223 -9.03 9.42 10.92
N ASP A 224 -8.79 10.58 10.32
CA ASP A 224 -9.80 11.64 10.21
C ASP A 224 -10.59 11.52 8.90
N SER A 225 -11.91 11.32 9.04
CA SER A 225 -12.87 11.13 7.96
C SER A 225 -13.10 12.35 7.06
N ASP A 226 -12.59 13.53 7.41
CA ASP A 226 -12.69 14.75 6.60
C ASP A 226 -11.38 15.06 5.85
N THR A 227 -10.30 14.35 6.16
CA THR A 227 -8.99 14.53 5.52
C THR A 227 -8.69 13.40 4.55
N SER A 228 -7.70 13.56 3.67
CA SER A 228 -7.30 12.50 2.74
C SER A 228 -5.94 11.92 3.06
N GLY A 229 -5.79 10.60 3.02
CA GLY A 229 -4.46 9.96 3.07
C GLY A 229 -3.66 10.10 1.77
N THR A 230 -4.34 10.35 0.64
CA THR A 230 -3.70 10.47 -0.69
C THR A 230 -3.75 11.87 -1.29
N GLY A 231 -4.10 12.89 -0.51
CA GLY A 231 -4.25 14.25 -1.00
C GLY A 231 -5.38 14.40 -2.03
N THR A 232 -5.23 15.35 -2.95
CA THR A 232 -6.28 15.70 -3.94
C THR A 232 -5.96 15.26 -5.36
N GLY A 233 -4.73 14.81 -5.62
CA GLY A 233 -4.36 14.25 -6.92
C GLY A 233 -5.09 12.92 -7.18
N ALA A 234 -5.27 12.58 -8.45
CA ALA A 234 -5.92 11.33 -8.85
C ALA A 234 -5.16 10.09 -8.36
N VAL A 235 -5.89 9.00 -8.10
CA VAL A 235 -5.35 7.70 -7.71
C VAL A 235 -5.58 6.69 -8.83
N GLU A 236 -4.50 6.07 -9.31
CA GLU A 236 -4.52 5.04 -10.34
C GLU A 236 -3.98 3.72 -9.76
N VAL A 237 -4.83 2.70 -9.71
CA VAL A 237 -4.44 1.34 -9.34
C VAL A 237 -4.23 0.55 -10.62
N GLN A 238 -2.99 0.23 -10.97
CA GLN A 238 -2.69 -0.56 -12.18
C GLN A 238 -2.85 -2.06 -11.89
N ALA A 239 -2.88 -2.89 -12.93
CA ALA A 239 -3.17 -4.32 -12.84
C ALA A 239 -2.35 -5.10 -11.80
N GLY A 240 -1.10 -4.70 -11.52
CA GLY A 240 -0.25 -5.34 -10.51
C GLY A 240 -0.42 -4.83 -9.08
N GLY A 241 -1.19 -3.76 -8.88
CA GLY A 241 -1.36 -3.06 -7.62
C GLY A 241 -2.67 -3.38 -6.90
N ALA A 242 -2.67 -3.17 -5.58
CA ALA A 242 -3.86 -3.25 -4.75
C ALA A 242 -4.06 -1.99 -3.90
N LEU A 243 -5.31 -1.59 -3.72
CA LEU A 243 -5.73 -0.48 -2.87
C LEU A 243 -6.71 -0.98 -1.80
N GLY A 244 -6.52 -0.53 -0.56
CA GLY A 244 -7.40 -0.83 0.57
C GLY A 244 -7.33 0.24 1.64
N GLY A 245 -7.78 -0.09 2.86
CA GLY A 245 -7.70 0.81 3.99
C GLY A 245 -9.03 1.11 4.68
N ALA A 246 -8.95 1.88 5.76
CA ALA A 246 -10.07 2.36 6.57
C ALA A 246 -10.30 3.88 6.48
N GLY A 247 -9.42 4.59 5.77
CA GLY A 247 -9.34 6.04 5.73
C GLY A 247 -10.16 6.67 4.61
N ARG A 248 -9.65 7.79 4.09
CA ARG A 248 -10.33 8.57 3.04
C ARG A 248 -9.43 9.00 1.89
N ILE A 249 -9.96 8.90 0.68
CA ILE A 249 -9.32 9.26 -0.58
C ILE A 249 -10.12 10.38 -1.24
N SER A 250 -9.49 11.54 -1.48
CA SER A 250 -10.17 12.72 -2.05
C SER A 250 -9.99 12.91 -3.55
N GLY A 251 -8.93 12.36 -4.12
CA GLY A 251 -8.75 12.29 -5.57
C GLY A 251 -9.76 11.35 -6.23
N ALA A 252 -10.02 11.57 -7.53
CA ALA A 252 -10.73 10.59 -8.35
C ALA A 252 -9.91 9.30 -8.45
N VAL A 253 -10.57 8.14 -8.43
CA VAL A 253 -9.91 6.83 -8.40
C VAL A 253 -10.25 6.03 -9.64
N THR A 254 -9.23 5.48 -10.31
CA THR A 254 -9.39 4.48 -11.37
C THR A 254 -8.67 3.21 -10.97
N VAL A 255 -9.38 2.08 -11.03
CA VAL A 255 -8.88 0.76 -10.65
C VAL A 255 -8.84 -0.14 -11.87
N HIS A 256 -7.65 -0.61 -12.22
CA HIS A 256 -7.36 -1.72 -13.14
C HIS A 256 -6.84 -2.96 -12.40
N GLY A 257 -6.23 -2.77 -11.22
CA GLY A 257 -5.79 -3.84 -10.34
C GLY A 257 -6.88 -4.26 -9.36
N THR A 258 -6.49 -4.39 -8.09
CA THR A 258 -7.39 -4.93 -7.06
C THR A 258 -7.80 -3.86 -6.04
N LEU A 259 -9.07 -3.83 -5.71
CA LEU A 259 -9.59 -3.14 -4.54
C LEU A 259 -9.87 -4.19 -3.45
N GLN A 260 -9.11 -4.16 -2.36
CA GLN A 260 -9.16 -5.17 -1.29
C GLN A 260 -8.53 -4.66 0.02
N ASP A 261 -8.98 -5.19 1.15
CA ASP A 261 -8.25 -5.09 2.42
C ASP A 261 -8.24 -6.45 3.13
N ALA A 262 -7.06 -7.02 3.31
CA ALA A 262 -6.88 -8.33 3.92
C ALA A 262 -7.21 -8.37 5.42
N ARG A 263 -7.39 -7.22 6.08
CA ARG A 263 -7.86 -7.16 7.48
C ARG A 263 -9.34 -7.47 7.59
N ASN A 264 -10.08 -7.41 6.46
CA ASN A 264 -11.51 -7.74 6.35
C ASN A 264 -12.39 -7.06 7.41
N THR A 265 -11.98 -5.89 7.87
CA THR A 265 -12.68 -5.04 8.84
C THR A 265 -12.38 -3.61 8.42
N SER A 266 -13.31 -2.68 8.64
CA SER A 266 -13.32 -1.26 8.23
C SER A 266 -14.05 -0.89 6.93
N ILE A 267 -14.17 0.42 6.72
CA ILE A 267 -14.82 1.05 5.57
C ILE A 267 -13.84 2.04 4.94
N LEU A 268 -13.48 1.84 3.67
CA LEU A 268 -12.73 2.85 2.90
C LEU A 268 -13.67 3.91 2.33
N ASN A 269 -13.31 5.19 2.42
CA ASN A 269 -14.16 6.30 2.01
C ASN A 269 -13.59 7.05 0.80
N PHE A 270 -14.34 7.10 -0.29
CA PHE A 270 -14.00 7.88 -1.48
C PHE A 270 -14.82 9.17 -1.52
N ALA A 271 -14.15 10.32 -1.59
CA ALA A 271 -14.80 11.64 -1.68
C ALA A 271 -15.16 12.05 -3.11
N ASN A 272 -14.79 11.23 -4.10
CA ASN A 272 -14.85 11.55 -5.51
C ASN A 272 -15.26 10.32 -6.33
N ASP A 273 -15.37 10.50 -7.64
CA ASP A 273 -15.76 9.42 -8.54
C ASP A 273 -14.75 8.27 -8.50
N VAL A 274 -15.27 7.05 -8.57
CA VAL A 274 -14.50 5.80 -8.61
C VAL A 274 -14.87 5.05 -9.89
N THR A 275 -13.88 4.68 -10.67
CA THR A 275 -14.05 3.85 -11.87
C THR A 275 -13.37 2.51 -11.66
N LEU A 276 -14.16 1.43 -11.66
CA LEU A 276 -13.67 0.06 -11.77
C LEU A 276 -13.59 -0.27 -13.27
N ALA A 277 -12.38 -0.35 -13.81
CA ALA A 277 -12.15 -0.72 -15.20
C ALA A 277 -12.55 -2.19 -15.47
N SER A 278 -12.57 -2.58 -16.74
CA SER A 278 -12.97 -3.94 -17.15
C SER A 278 -12.06 -5.05 -16.64
N ASP A 279 -10.82 -4.72 -16.28
CA ASP A 279 -9.80 -5.60 -15.72
C ASP A 279 -9.70 -5.50 -14.18
N ALA A 280 -10.45 -4.60 -13.55
CA ALA A 280 -10.47 -4.43 -12.11
C ALA A 280 -10.99 -5.68 -11.39
N THR A 281 -10.51 -5.90 -10.17
CA THR A 281 -11.08 -6.88 -9.24
C THR A 281 -11.43 -6.21 -7.91
N VAL A 282 -12.65 -6.42 -7.42
CA VAL A 282 -13.02 -6.12 -6.04
C VAL A 282 -13.02 -7.44 -5.27
N SER A 283 -12.16 -7.57 -4.26
CA SER A 283 -12.05 -8.80 -3.45
C SER A 283 -12.50 -8.54 -2.02
N LEU A 284 -13.50 -9.29 -1.57
CA LEU A 284 -14.12 -9.16 -0.24
C LEU A 284 -14.17 -10.52 0.45
N ALA A 285 -13.93 -10.56 1.75
CA ALA A 285 -14.21 -11.72 2.58
C ALA A 285 -15.25 -11.36 3.64
N LEU A 286 -16.31 -12.18 3.75
CA LEU A 286 -17.41 -11.96 4.70
C LEU A 286 -17.22 -12.83 5.95
N GLY A 287 -17.06 -12.22 7.12
CA GLY A 287 -17.00 -12.91 8.42
C GLY A 287 -18.26 -12.80 9.28
N GLY A 288 -19.21 -11.96 8.88
CA GLY A 288 -20.43 -11.67 9.64
C GLY A 288 -21.26 -10.60 8.95
N GLN A 289 -22.28 -10.07 9.63
CA GLN A 289 -23.30 -9.22 9.00
C GLN A 289 -23.06 -7.72 9.20
N THR A 290 -22.18 -7.35 10.13
CA THR A 290 -21.93 -5.96 10.51
C THR A 290 -20.93 -5.33 9.55
N ARG A 291 -21.42 -4.48 8.66
CA ARG A 291 -20.61 -3.76 7.68
C ARG A 291 -19.52 -2.95 8.36
N GLY A 292 -18.26 -3.16 7.97
CA GLY A 292 -17.11 -2.44 8.51
C GLY A 292 -16.59 -3.00 9.83
N GLU A 293 -17.25 -3.98 10.42
CA GLU A 293 -16.77 -4.68 11.63
C GLU A 293 -16.49 -6.16 11.34
N ASP A 294 -17.39 -6.83 10.62
CA ASP A 294 -17.26 -8.25 10.28
C ASP A 294 -16.75 -8.49 8.84
N TYR A 295 -16.73 -7.45 8.02
CA TYR A 295 -16.19 -7.47 6.66
C TYR A 295 -15.76 -6.07 6.23
N TRP A 296 -14.74 -6.01 5.37
CA TRP A 296 -14.32 -4.77 4.74
C TRP A 296 -15.33 -4.33 3.68
N SER A 297 -15.56 -3.03 3.58
CA SER A 297 -16.43 -2.43 2.57
C SER A 297 -15.92 -1.06 2.15
N PHE A 298 -16.59 -0.41 1.21
CA PHE A 298 -16.25 0.97 0.86
C PHE A 298 -17.48 1.84 0.60
N THR A 299 -17.31 3.15 0.68
CA THR A 299 -18.34 4.15 0.42
C THR A 299 -17.84 5.17 -0.57
N VAL A 300 -18.67 5.55 -1.54
CA VAL A 300 -18.45 6.71 -2.42
C VAL A 300 -19.40 7.82 -2.00
N ALA A 301 -18.88 9.04 -1.84
CA ALA A 301 -19.64 10.18 -1.33
C ALA A 301 -20.89 10.49 -2.18
N ALA A 302 -21.92 11.05 -1.55
CA ALA A 302 -23.15 11.46 -2.24
C ALA A 302 -22.86 12.47 -3.36
N GLY A 303 -23.58 12.35 -4.49
CA GLY A 303 -23.34 13.15 -5.70
C GLY A 303 -22.07 12.78 -6.48
N LYS A 304 -21.42 11.65 -6.14
CA LYS A 304 -20.30 11.05 -6.86
C LYS A 304 -20.67 9.66 -7.35
N THR A 305 -20.05 9.25 -8.45
CA THR A 305 -20.41 8.00 -9.14
C THR A 305 -19.37 6.91 -8.93
N LEU A 306 -19.84 5.71 -8.57
CA LEU A 306 -19.13 4.46 -8.72
C LEU A 306 -19.48 3.84 -10.08
N THR A 307 -18.55 3.88 -11.02
CA THR A 307 -18.70 3.17 -12.30
C THR A 307 -18.23 1.73 -12.11
N LEU A 308 -19.17 0.78 -12.20
CA LEU A 308 -18.92 -0.64 -12.05
C LEU A 308 -18.44 -1.25 -13.37
N GLY A 309 -17.39 -2.06 -13.26
CA GLY A 309 -16.80 -2.89 -14.29
C GLY A 309 -16.05 -4.04 -13.64
N GLY A 310 -15.35 -4.85 -14.43
CA GLY A 310 -14.44 -5.87 -13.90
C GLY A 310 -15.15 -6.99 -13.13
N THR A 311 -14.47 -7.54 -12.13
CA THR A 311 -14.91 -8.73 -11.39
C THR A 311 -15.14 -8.42 -9.91
N LEU A 312 -16.30 -8.85 -9.39
CA LEU A 312 -16.51 -8.97 -7.95
C LEU A 312 -16.16 -10.39 -7.52
N ASN A 313 -15.23 -10.53 -6.57
CA ASN A 313 -14.85 -11.80 -5.96
C ASN A 313 -15.20 -11.79 -4.47
N VAL A 314 -16.08 -12.70 -4.06
CA VAL A 314 -16.52 -12.84 -2.67
C VAL A 314 -16.03 -14.18 -2.14
N SER A 315 -15.44 -14.13 -0.94
CA SER A 315 -15.12 -15.32 -0.15
C SER A 315 -15.70 -15.19 1.26
N PHE A 316 -15.57 -16.25 2.05
CA PHE A 316 -16.03 -16.28 3.44
C PHE A 316 -14.85 -16.45 4.38
N LEU A 317 -14.90 -15.75 5.52
CA LEU A 317 -14.05 -16.03 6.65
C LEU A 317 -14.63 -17.20 7.46
N GLU A 318 -13.76 -17.92 8.16
CA GLU A 318 -14.13 -19.17 8.85
C GLU A 318 -15.22 -18.98 9.92
N ASP A 319 -15.29 -17.79 10.51
CA ASP A 319 -16.23 -17.40 11.54
C ASP A 319 -17.65 -17.11 11.02
N LEU A 320 -17.85 -16.95 9.71
CA LEU A 320 -19.17 -16.68 9.16
C LEU A 320 -20.17 -17.79 9.52
N VAL A 321 -21.30 -17.37 10.11
CA VAL A 321 -22.45 -18.21 10.43
C VAL A 321 -23.61 -17.85 9.52
N LEU A 322 -24.06 -18.83 8.74
CA LEU A 322 -25.31 -18.77 7.98
C LEU A 322 -26.26 -19.84 8.54
N THR A 323 -27.46 -19.42 8.93
CA THR A 323 -28.50 -20.35 9.40
C THR A 323 -29.33 -20.81 8.22
N ASP A 324 -29.48 -22.13 8.06
CA ASP A 324 -30.26 -22.68 6.95
C ASP A 324 -31.69 -22.13 6.91
N GLY A 325 -32.15 -21.78 5.71
CA GLY A 325 -33.45 -21.19 5.46
C GLY A 325 -33.59 -19.72 5.87
N GLN A 326 -32.53 -19.07 6.40
CA GLN A 326 -32.52 -17.64 6.68
C GLN A 326 -31.80 -16.89 5.54
N SER A 327 -32.42 -15.80 5.08
CA SER A 327 -31.78 -14.87 4.16
C SER A 327 -30.91 -13.89 4.92
N VAL A 328 -29.65 -13.75 4.50
CA VAL A 328 -28.69 -12.81 5.06
C VAL A 328 -28.22 -11.86 3.97
N SER A 329 -28.15 -10.57 4.27
CA SER A 329 -27.74 -9.53 3.31
C SER A 329 -26.44 -8.85 3.75
N PHE A 330 -25.58 -8.54 2.78
CA PHE A 330 -24.30 -7.86 2.96
C PHE A 330 -24.25 -6.62 2.07
N THR A 331 -24.01 -5.45 2.67
CA THR A 331 -23.82 -4.19 1.94
C THR A 331 -22.34 -3.98 1.66
N LEU A 332 -21.90 -4.41 0.48
CA LEU A 332 -20.50 -4.41 0.06
C LEU A 332 -19.97 -3.00 -0.22
N PHE A 333 -20.83 -2.13 -0.73
CA PHE A 333 -20.53 -0.72 -0.93
C PHE A 333 -21.79 0.14 -0.81
N SER A 334 -21.58 1.45 -0.63
CA SER A 334 -22.63 2.47 -0.68
C SER A 334 -22.20 3.58 -1.65
N ALA A 335 -22.93 3.77 -2.75
CA ALA A 335 -22.60 4.71 -3.81
C ALA A 335 -23.80 4.97 -4.73
N GLU A 336 -23.78 6.10 -5.45
CA GLU A 336 -24.56 6.22 -6.70
C GLU A 336 -23.79 5.47 -7.79
N THR A 337 -24.43 4.50 -8.44
CA THR A 337 -23.74 3.58 -9.36
C THR A 337 -24.08 3.84 -10.82
N ALA A 338 -23.12 3.50 -11.69
CA ALA A 338 -23.31 3.37 -13.13
C ALA A 338 -22.75 2.03 -13.61
N GLY A 339 -23.40 1.39 -14.59
CA GLY A 339 -22.94 0.12 -15.15
C GLY A 339 -23.20 -1.09 -14.25
N SER A 340 -22.38 -2.13 -14.41
CA SER A 340 -22.47 -3.39 -13.65
C SER A 340 -21.12 -4.11 -13.68
N PHE A 341 -20.85 -4.97 -12.70
CA PHE A 341 -19.70 -5.88 -12.78
C PHE A 341 -19.80 -6.74 -14.04
N SER A 342 -18.67 -6.94 -14.72
CA SER A 342 -18.57 -7.84 -15.87
C SER A 342 -18.66 -9.31 -15.46
N SER A 343 -18.20 -9.64 -14.25
CA SER A 343 -18.40 -10.96 -13.66
C SER A 343 -18.54 -10.88 -12.14
N VAL A 344 -19.26 -11.86 -11.56
CA VAL A 344 -19.50 -11.96 -10.12
C VAL A 344 -19.19 -13.39 -9.70
N ALA A 345 -18.09 -13.58 -8.98
CA ALA A 345 -17.61 -14.86 -8.48
C ALA A 345 -18.02 -15.02 -7.00
N LEU A 346 -18.97 -15.92 -6.76
CA LEU A 346 -19.55 -16.19 -5.43
C LEU A 346 -19.32 -17.66 -5.03
N PRO A 347 -19.13 -17.95 -3.74
CA PRO A 347 -19.11 -19.33 -3.26
C PRO A 347 -20.46 -20.01 -3.47
N TYR A 348 -20.46 -21.28 -3.87
CA TYR A 348 -21.69 -22.07 -4.13
C TYR A 348 -22.06 -23.00 -2.96
N THR A 349 -21.13 -23.24 -2.04
CA THR A 349 -21.34 -24.08 -0.86
C THR A 349 -20.62 -23.48 0.35
N TRP A 350 -21.18 -23.63 1.54
CA TRP A 350 -20.54 -23.25 2.80
C TRP A 350 -20.93 -24.20 3.92
N LYS A 351 -19.93 -24.75 4.62
CA LYS A 351 -20.11 -25.63 5.79
C LYS A 351 -21.16 -26.74 5.60
N GLY A 352 -21.25 -27.31 4.40
CA GLY A 352 -22.16 -28.40 4.06
C GLY A 352 -23.53 -27.98 3.51
N SER A 353 -23.84 -26.68 3.47
CA SER A 353 -25.05 -26.14 2.85
C SER A 353 -24.76 -25.65 1.43
N SER A 354 -25.76 -25.78 0.54
CA SER A 354 -25.75 -25.11 -0.76
C SER A 354 -26.18 -23.66 -0.59
N LEU A 355 -25.60 -22.75 -1.38
CA LEU A 355 -25.88 -21.32 -1.32
C LEU A 355 -26.66 -20.87 -2.54
N ASP A 356 -27.73 -20.13 -2.30
CA ASP A 356 -28.48 -19.42 -3.33
C ASP A 356 -28.30 -17.91 -3.14
N TRP A 357 -27.76 -17.23 -4.15
CA TRP A 357 -27.39 -15.82 -4.08
C TRP A 357 -28.38 -14.95 -4.86
N ASP A 358 -28.89 -13.91 -4.21
CA ASP A 358 -29.64 -12.83 -4.84
C ASP A 358 -28.71 -11.63 -5.08
N THR A 359 -28.47 -11.35 -6.36
CA THR A 359 -27.63 -10.22 -6.83
C THR A 359 -28.46 -9.06 -7.38
N THR A 360 -29.79 -9.07 -7.25
CA THR A 360 -30.68 -8.07 -7.87
C THR A 360 -30.43 -6.64 -7.38
N GLN A 361 -29.95 -6.49 -6.13
CA GLN A 361 -29.61 -5.22 -5.52
C GLN A 361 -28.11 -4.88 -5.59
N LEU A 362 -27.29 -5.72 -6.23
CA LEU A 362 -25.85 -5.51 -6.26
C LEU A 362 -25.51 -4.23 -7.03
N ALA A 363 -26.04 -4.07 -8.24
CA ALA A 363 -25.70 -2.94 -9.08
C ALA A 363 -26.30 -1.62 -8.58
N SER A 364 -27.46 -1.63 -7.91
CA SER A 364 -28.19 -0.42 -7.51
C SER A 364 -27.96 0.02 -6.07
N ALA A 365 -27.73 -0.92 -5.15
CA ALA A 365 -27.59 -0.65 -3.73
C ALA A 365 -26.29 -1.24 -3.13
N GLY A 366 -25.49 -1.95 -3.92
CA GLY A 366 -24.29 -2.63 -3.42
C GLY A 366 -24.58 -3.80 -2.47
N VAL A 367 -25.78 -4.38 -2.55
CA VAL A 367 -26.23 -5.42 -1.64
C VAL A 367 -26.22 -6.79 -2.32
N LEU A 368 -25.59 -7.77 -1.67
CA LEU A 368 -25.76 -9.19 -1.95
C LEU A 368 -26.61 -9.82 -0.86
N SER A 369 -27.52 -10.72 -1.23
CA SER A 369 -28.20 -11.57 -0.25
C SER A 369 -27.94 -13.04 -0.53
N VAL A 370 -27.90 -13.87 0.50
CA VAL A 370 -27.69 -15.32 0.38
C VAL A 370 -28.62 -16.07 1.31
N ILE A 371 -29.14 -17.19 0.83
CA ILE A 371 -29.82 -18.19 1.64
C ILE A 371 -29.01 -19.48 1.59
N ALA A 372 -28.66 -20.01 2.76
CA ALA A 372 -28.09 -21.33 2.90
C ALA A 372 -29.20 -22.38 2.99
N SER A 373 -29.03 -23.51 2.30
CA SER A 373 -29.95 -24.64 2.39
C SER A 373 -29.18 -25.91 2.71
N ALA A 374 -29.61 -26.61 3.77
CA ALA A 374 -29.08 -27.92 4.12
C ALA A 374 -29.20 -28.85 2.92
N VAL A 375 -28.12 -29.53 2.57
CA VAL A 375 -28.21 -30.65 1.62
C VAL A 375 -28.95 -31.77 2.34
N VAL A 376 -30.22 -32.00 1.97
CA VAL A 376 -31.00 -33.11 2.51
C VAL A 376 -30.27 -34.40 2.14
N PRO A 377 -29.77 -35.20 3.11
CA PRO A 377 -29.18 -36.48 2.79
C PRO A 377 -30.27 -37.34 2.17
N GLU A 378 -30.07 -37.85 0.96
CA GLU A 378 -30.97 -38.88 0.43
C GLU A 378 -31.11 -39.96 1.53
N PRO A 379 -32.35 -40.32 1.94
CA PRO A 379 -32.52 -41.38 2.91
C PRO A 379 -31.88 -42.62 2.30
N ARG A 380 -30.75 -43.06 2.88
CA ARG A 380 -30.07 -44.29 2.47
C ARG A 380 -31.16 -45.34 2.29
N ALA A 381 -31.28 -45.90 1.09
CA ALA A 381 -32.34 -46.85 0.73
C ALA A 381 -32.49 -48.03 1.73
N THR A 382 -31.50 -48.22 2.60
CA THR A 382 -31.52 -49.07 3.79
C THR A 382 -32.70 -48.82 4.73
N GLY A 383 -33.15 -47.57 4.94
CA GLY A 383 -34.28 -47.26 5.84
C GLY A 383 -35.64 -47.69 5.28
N ILE A 384 -35.82 -47.57 3.96
CA ILE A 384 -37.05 -47.96 3.26
C ILE A 384 -37.11 -49.50 3.09
N LEU A 385 -35.96 -50.16 2.89
CA LEU A 385 -35.92 -51.63 2.78
C LEU A 385 -36.27 -52.34 4.10
N ILE A 386 -35.86 -51.80 5.27
CA ILE A 386 -36.16 -52.40 6.58
C ILE A 386 -37.65 -52.24 6.93
N GLY A 387 -38.26 -51.09 6.59
CA GLY A 387 -39.70 -50.87 6.77
C GLY A 387 -40.57 -51.82 5.94
N LEU A 388 -40.19 -52.08 4.68
CA LEU A 388 -40.91 -53.02 3.80
C LEU A 388 -40.74 -54.48 4.23
N ALA A 389 -39.56 -54.89 4.71
CA ALA A 389 -39.33 -56.24 5.22
C ALA A 389 -40.13 -56.56 6.50
N ALA A 390 -40.27 -55.59 7.41
CA ALA A 390 -41.07 -55.74 8.63
C ALA A 390 -42.58 -55.90 8.33
N ILE A 391 -43.10 -55.18 7.33
CA ILE A 391 -44.50 -55.28 6.90
C ILE A 391 -44.76 -56.60 6.17
N ALA A 392 -43.84 -57.06 5.30
CA ALA A 392 -43.93 -58.37 4.65
C ALA A 392 -43.87 -59.53 5.67
N GLY A 393 -43.01 -59.40 6.70
CA GLY A 393 -42.93 -60.36 7.82
C GLY A 393 -44.23 -60.45 8.62
N LEU A 394 -44.87 -59.32 8.94
CA LEU A 394 -46.16 -59.30 9.67
C LEU A 394 -47.30 -59.93 8.85
N LEU A 395 -47.32 -59.72 7.53
CA LEU A 395 -48.31 -60.31 6.62
C LEU A 395 -48.13 -61.83 6.46
N ALA A 396 -46.88 -62.31 6.43
CA ALA A 396 -46.57 -63.75 6.40
C ALA A 396 -47.00 -64.46 7.70
N VAL A 397 -46.74 -63.86 8.87
CA VAL A 397 -47.16 -64.43 10.17
C VAL A 397 -48.69 -64.50 10.30
N ARG A 398 -49.42 -63.51 9.76
CA ARG A 398 -50.90 -63.54 9.72
C ARG A 398 -51.45 -64.68 8.84
N LYS A 399 -50.85 -64.95 7.68
CA LYS A 399 -51.27 -66.07 6.80
C LYS A 399 -50.99 -67.45 7.43
N ILE A 400 -49.88 -67.61 8.15
CA ILE A 400 -49.53 -68.90 8.79
C ILE A 400 -50.45 -69.22 9.97
N ARG A 401 -50.88 -68.21 10.76
CA ARG A 401 -51.85 -68.42 11.84
C ARG A 401 -53.25 -68.80 11.34
N ALA A 402 -53.69 -68.27 10.20
CA ALA A 402 -54.97 -68.62 9.60
C ALA A 402 -54.99 -70.04 8.99
N ALA A 403 -53.84 -70.61 8.63
CA ALA A 403 -53.73 -71.97 8.08
C ALA A 403 -53.70 -73.08 9.14
N ARG A 404 -53.39 -72.76 10.41
CA ARG A 404 -53.36 -73.72 11.52
C ARG A 404 -54.69 -73.87 12.28
N SER A 405 -55.71 -73.10 11.92
CA SER A 405 -57.05 -73.15 12.53
C SER A 405 -58.10 -73.84 11.65
N ARG A 406 -57.69 -74.75 10.76
CA ARG A 406 -58.57 -75.60 9.96
C ARG A 406 -58.30 -77.07 10.25
#